data_AF-A0A8I2G2K2-F1
#
_entry.id   AF-A0A8I2G2K2-F1
#
_cell.length_a   1.000
_cell.length_b   1.000
_cell.length_c   1.000
_cell.angle_alpha   90.00
_cell.angle_beta   90.00
_cell.angle_gamma   90.00
#
_symmetry.space_group_name_H-M   'P 1'
#
loop_
_entity.id
_entity.type
_entity.pdbx_description
1 polymer ?
#
loop_
_entity_poly.entity_id
_entity_poly.type
_entity_poly.pdbx_seq_one_letter_code
_entity_poly.pdbx_strand_id
1 'polypeptide(L)' 'GVFVVEFLSVFVQDYIGIKLLKRRVLYRAPVHHTYQFMGIAEPKIVVRFWIIAALFTLISLISIKLR' A
#
# COMPACT_ATOMS: atom_id res chain seq x y z
N GLY A 1 2.04 -1.89 -8.69
CA GLY A 1 2.62 -2.31 -7.40
C GLY A 1 1.89 -1.65 -6.24
N VAL A 2 2.25 -0.40 -5.92
CA VAL A 2 1.74 0.34 -4.74
C VAL A 2 0.21 0.34 -4.63
N PHE A 3 -0.52 0.58 -5.73
CA PHE A 3 -2.00 0.54 -5.71
C PHE A 3 -2.60 -0.82 -5.31
N VAL A 4 -1.93 -1.93 -5.66
CA VAL A 4 -2.37 -3.27 -5.24
C VAL A 4 -2.20 -3.43 -3.74
N VAL A 5 -1.10 -2.93 -3.17
CA VAL A 5 -0.87 -2.94 -1.72
C VAL A 5 -1.90 -2.09 -0.99
N GLU A 6 -2.20 -0.90 -1.51
CA GLU A 6 -3.23 -0.02 -0.95
C GLU A 6 -4.61 -0.68 -0.96
N PHE A 7 -5.02 -1.26 -2.09
CA PHE A 7 -6.28 -2.01 -2.18
C PHE A 7 -6.32 -3.22 -1.24
N LEU A 8 -5.27 -4.04 -1.23
CA LEU A 8 -5.19 -5.21 -0.35
C LEU A 8 -5.25 -4.81 1.12
N SER A 9 -4.69 -3.67 1.49
CA SER A 9 -4.76 -3.19 2.86
C SER A 9 -6.19 -2.87 3.30
N VAL A 10 -6.99 -2.27 2.43
CA VAL A 10 -8.41 -1.99 2.66
C VAL A 10 -9.19 -3.30 2.70
N PHE A 11 -8.96 -4.19 1.75
CA PHE A 11 -9.63 -5.49 1.70
C PHE A 11 -9.38 -6.31 2.97
N VAL A 12 -8.12 -6.46 3.39
CA VAL A 12 -7.77 -7.19 4.61
C VAL A 12 -8.36 -6.51 5.84
N GLN A 13 -8.30 -5.18 5.93
CA GLN A 13 -8.85 -4.46 7.08
C GLN A 13 -10.37 -4.61 7.18
N ASP A 14 -11.10 -4.34 6.10
CA ASP A 14 -12.56 -4.23 6.14
C ASP A 14 -13.24 -5.58 6.00
N TYR A 15 -12.78 -6.41 5.06
CA TYR A 15 -13.38 -7.71 4.82
C TYR A 15 -12.93 -8.75 5.85
N ILE A 16 -11.63 -8.86 6.11
CA ILE A 16 -11.12 -9.88 7.03
C ILE A 16 -11.18 -9.37 8.48
N GLY A 17 -10.66 -8.18 8.76
CA GLY A 17 -10.63 -7.59 10.09
C GLY A 17 -12.03 -7.28 10.62
N ILE A 18 -12.71 -6.30 10.02
CA ILE A 18 -13.98 -5.78 10.53
C ILE A 18 -15.13 -6.76 10.32
N LYS A 19 -15.29 -7.33 9.11
CA LYS A 19 -16.45 -8.16 8.80
C LYS A 19 -16.36 -9.57 9.41
N LEU A 20 -15.23 -10.26 9.25
CA LEU A 20 -15.05 -11.63 9.76
C LEU A 20 -14.59 -11.66 11.24
N LEU A 21 -13.50 -10.95 11.57
CA LEU A 21 -12.88 -11.01 12.90
C LEU A 21 -13.42 -9.99 13.91
N LYS A 22 -14.27 -9.06 13.47
CA LYS A 22 -14.84 -7.96 14.27
C LYS A 22 -13.79 -7.11 14.99
N ARG A 23 -12.56 -7.04 14.45
CA ARG A 23 -11.45 -6.24 15.01
C ARG A 23 -10.58 -5.64 13.90
N ARG A 24 -9.91 -4.54 14.21
CA ARG A 24 -8.96 -3.91 13.27
C ARG A 24 -7.65 -4.72 13.23
N VAL A 25 -7.10 -4.91 12.03
CA VAL A 25 -5.80 -5.61 11.80
C VAL A 25 -4.68 -4.59 11.59
N LEU A 26 -4.96 -3.54 10.83
CA LEU A 26 -4.13 -2.35 10.64
C LEU A 26 -4.65 -1.21 11.52
N TYR A 27 -3.75 -0.27 11.86
CA TYR A 27 -4.12 0.94 12.59
C TYR A 27 -5.17 1.76 11.81
N ARG A 28 -4.91 2.01 10.51
CA ARG A 28 -5.87 2.60 9.58
C ARG A 28 -5.54 2.20 8.15
N ALA A 29 -6.54 1.70 7.42
CA ALA A 29 -6.44 1.52 5.98
C ALA A 29 -7.02 2.76 5.25
N PRO A 30 -6.51 3.10 4.05
CA PRO A 30 -5.40 2.46 3.34
C PRO A 30 -4.02 2.68 4.00
N VAL A 31 -2.99 1.92 3.58
CA VAL A 31 -1.66 1.90 4.24
C VAL A 31 -1.01 3.27 4.36
N HIS A 32 -1.16 4.17 3.38
CA HIS A 32 -0.61 5.53 3.51
C HIS A 32 -1.13 6.31 4.71
N HIS A 33 -2.39 6.09 5.14
CA HIS A 33 -2.90 6.71 6.36
C HIS A 33 -2.22 6.17 7.61
N THR A 34 -1.87 4.89 7.66
CA THR A 34 -1.08 4.36 8.79
C THR A 34 0.19 5.19 8.98
N TYR A 35 0.90 5.52 7.90
CA TYR A 35 2.09 6.38 7.98
C TYR A 35 1.78 7.83 8.40
N GLN A 36 0.66 8.38 7.96
CA GLN A 36 0.22 9.71 8.36
C GLN A 36 -0.09 9.79 9.87
N PHE A 37 -0.75 8.76 10.42
CA PHE A 37 -1.02 8.66 11.86
C PHE A 37 0.23 8.38 12.70
N MET A 38 1.28 7.82 12.09
CA MET A 38 2.61 7.74 12.71
C MET A 38 3.36 9.09 12.72
N GLY A 39 2.73 10.19 12.26
CA GLY A 39 3.30 11.53 12.27
C GLY A 39 4.18 11.85 11.06
N ILE A 40 4.15 11.03 10.00
CA ILE A 40 4.91 11.30 8.78
C ILE A 40 4.11 12.28 7.92
N ALA A 41 4.75 13.39 7.55
CA ALA A 41 4.14 14.39 6.67
C ALA A 41 3.74 13.76 5.32
N GLU A 42 2.54 14.08 4.84
CA GLU A 42 1.94 13.52 3.63
C GLU A 42 2.85 13.63 2.39
N PRO A 43 3.51 14.78 2.10
CA PRO A 43 4.43 14.87 0.95
C PRO A 43 5.59 13.87 1.04
N LYS A 44 6.09 13.59 2.25
CA LYS A 44 7.17 12.63 2.48
C LYS A 44 6.70 11.19 2.20
N ILE A 45 5.44 10.87 2.50
CA ILE A 45 4.85 9.55 2.18
C ILE A 45 4.70 9.40 0.67
N VAL A 46 4.16 10.41 0.00
CA VAL A 46 3.95 10.42 -1.46
C VAL A 46 5.27 10.19 -2.20
N VAL A 47 6.33 10.92 -1.85
CA VAL A 47 7.65 10.76 -2.48
C VAL A 47 8.22 9.34 -2.26
N ARG A 48 8.06 8.77 -1.06
CA ARG A 48 8.50 7.40 -0.78
C ARG A 48 7.73 6.38 -1.63
N PHE A 49 6.43 6.58 -1.80
CA PHE A 49 5.60 5.71 -2.62
C PHE A 49 5.97 5.82 -4.10
N TRP A 50 6.35 7.00 -4.60
CA TRP A 50 6.86 7.15 -5.95
C TRP A 50 8.15 6.39 -6.19
N ILE A 51 9.08 6.40 -5.24
CA ILE A 51 10.33 5.61 -5.33
C ILE A 51 9.99 4.12 -5.46
N ILE A 52 9.10 3.62 -4.61
CA ILE A 52 8.66 2.21 -4.67
C ILE A 52 7.93 1.91 -5.98
N ALA A 53 7.07 2.81 -6.45
CA ALA A 53 6.37 2.66 -7.72
C ALA A 53 7.37 2.60 -8.90
N ALA A 54 8.38 3.46 -8.92
CA ALA A 54 9.44 3.43 -9.94
C ALA A 54 10.22 2.11 -9.93
N LEU A 55 10.56 1.58 -8.75
CA LEU A 55 11.20 0.25 -8.62
C LEU A 55 10.32 -0.87 -9.19
N PHE A 56 9.02 -0.87 -8.87
CA PHE A 56 8.08 -1.83 -9.45
C PHE A 56 7.96 -1.69 -10.97
N THR A 57 8.01 -0.47 -11.49
CA THR A 57 8.01 -0.22 -12.94
C THR A 57 9.26 -0.82 -13.59
N LEU A 58 10.44 -0.63 -13.01
CA LEU A 58 11.69 -1.22 -13.52
C LEU A 58 11.63 -2.75 -13.52
N ILE A 59 11.15 -3.36 -12.41
CA ILE A 59 10.95 -4.81 -12.33
C ILE A 59 9.96 -5.27 -13.40
N SER A 60 8.86 -4.55 -13.61
CA SER A 60 7.88 -4.86 -14.65
C SER A 60 8.50 -4.83 -16.04
N LEU A 61 9.36 -3.85 -16.33
CA LEU A 61 10.05 -3.73 -17.63
C LEU A 61 11.03 -4.89 -17.85
N ILE A 62 11.80 -5.28 -16.84
CA ILE A 62 12.74 -6.41 -16.91
C ILE A 62 11.98 -7.75 -17.02
N SER A 63 10.82 -7.87 -16.36
CA SER A 63 9.99 -9.07 -16.38
C SER A 63 9.31 -9.31 -17.73
N ILE A 64 9.15 -8.28 -18.56
CA ILE A 64 8.71 -8.44 -19.93
C ILE A 64 9.89 -9.01 -20.71
N LYS A 65 9.86 -10.34 -20.95
CA LYS A 65 10.70 -10.94 -21.99
C LYS A 65 10.25 -10.38 -23.34
N LEU A 66 10.92 -9.35 -23.81
CA LEU A 66 10.94 -8.99 -25.23
C LEU A 66 11.68 -10.11 -25.97
N ARG A 67 10.94 -11.14 -26.38
CA ARG A 67 11.38 -12.10 -27.40
C ARG A 67 10.37 -12.13 -28.51
#